data_AF-A0A7C5LCV2-F1
#
_entry.id   AF-A0A7C5LCV2-F1
#
_cell.length_a   1.000
_cell.length_b   1.000
_cell.length_c   1.000
_cell.angle_alpha   90.00
_cell.angle_beta   90.00
_cell.angle_gamma   90.00
#
_symmetry.space_group_name_H-M   'P 1'
#
loop_
_entity.id
_entity.type
_entity.pdbx_description
1 polymer ?
#
loop_
_entity_poly.entity_id
_entity_poly.type
_entity_poly.pdbx_seq_one_letter_code
_entity_poly.pdbx_strand_id
1 'polypeptide(L)'
;NPVLIDLMAQGIVTGIAMNGACIVHDSELALAGKTSEDVGAVLGDGRFGAARETGEFVNRAIQQGAARGIGIGQALGEAMEAEELPHRDKSLLAAGVRYGVPVTVHVAMGADIVHIHPAADGAAIGQTSYADFERFCRAVAELEGGVYCNVGSAVLLPEVFLKALTAVRNLGYTVRRFTTANFDFIRHYRPLTNVVHRPTAEGGRGFHFTGHHELLLPLVALAVKERLHAAGWRRQGDG
;
A
#
# COMPACT_ATOMS: atom_id res chain seq x y z
N ASN A 1 -5.86 6.90 -6.64
CA ASN A 1 -5.50 6.27 -7.95
C ASN A 1 -6.74 5.55 -8.50
N PRO A 2 -7.40 6.05 -9.56
CA PRO A 2 -8.70 5.53 -10.01
C PRO A 2 -8.64 4.08 -10.50
N VAL A 3 -7.51 3.65 -11.07
CA VAL A 3 -7.35 2.27 -11.57
C VAL A 3 -7.35 1.28 -10.42
N LEU A 4 -6.57 1.54 -9.37
CA LEU A 4 -6.54 0.64 -8.21
C LEU A 4 -7.87 0.63 -7.45
N ILE A 5 -8.52 1.79 -7.31
CA ILE A 5 -9.84 1.89 -6.68
C ILE A 5 -10.88 1.08 -7.46
N ASP A 6 -10.88 1.14 -8.79
CA ASP A 6 -11.75 0.33 -9.66
C ASP A 6 -11.51 -1.18 -9.46
N LEU A 7 -10.24 -1.61 -9.39
CA LEU A 7 -9.90 -3.02 -9.15
C LEU A 7 -10.30 -3.49 -7.74
N MET A 8 -10.22 -2.62 -6.73
CA MET A 8 -10.71 -2.89 -5.37
C MET A 8 -12.25 -3.02 -5.36
N ALA A 9 -12.94 -2.09 -6.03
CA ALA A 9 -14.39 -2.09 -6.15
C ALA A 9 -14.92 -3.36 -6.83
N GLN A 10 -14.18 -3.89 -7.80
CA GLN A 10 -14.52 -5.15 -8.46
C GLN A 10 -14.15 -6.38 -7.61
N GLY A 11 -13.26 -6.27 -6.63
CA GLY A 11 -12.76 -7.40 -5.83
C GLY A 11 -11.59 -8.14 -6.49
N ILE A 12 -10.93 -7.53 -7.48
CA ILE A 12 -9.73 -8.06 -8.14
C ILE A 12 -8.49 -7.79 -7.27
N VAL A 13 -8.40 -6.60 -6.69
CA VAL A 13 -7.37 -6.26 -5.69
C VAL A 13 -7.95 -6.52 -4.31
N THR A 14 -7.35 -7.47 -3.58
CA THR A 14 -7.80 -7.92 -2.26
C THR A 14 -6.91 -7.42 -1.12
N GLY A 15 -5.86 -6.66 -1.42
CA GLY A 15 -5.02 -6.01 -0.42
C GLY A 15 -4.04 -5.02 -1.04
N ILE A 16 -3.65 -4.00 -0.28
CA ILE A 16 -2.63 -3.02 -0.67
C ILE A 16 -1.62 -2.88 0.48
N ALA A 17 -0.33 -2.94 0.14
CA ALA A 17 0.76 -2.58 1.05
C ALA A 17 1.50 -1.36 0.48
N MET A 18 1.71 -0.34 1.31
CA MET A 18 2.36 0.91 0.92
C MET A 18 3.43 1.34 1.94
N ASN A 19 4.26 2.31 1.56
CA ASN A 19 5.24 2.92 2.46
C ASN A 19 4.67 4.20 3.11
N GLY A 20 5.42 4.81 4.02
CA GLY A 20 4.99 6.04 4.70
C GLY A 20 4.81 7.24 3.75
N ALA A 21 5.58 7.35 2.67
CA ALA A 21 5.42 8.45 1.71
C ALA A 21 4.04 8.41 1.04
N CYS A 22 3.51 7.21 0.74
CA CYS A 22 2.20 7.04 0.14
C CYS A 22 1.08 7.63 1.01
N ILE A 23 1.14 7.48 2.35
CA ILE A 23 0.07 7.99 3.21
C ILE A 23 0.07 9.52 3.32
N VAL A 24 1.23 10.16 3.15
CA VAL A 24 1.32 11.62 3.10
C VAL A 24 0.58 12.13 1.87
N HIS A 25 0.94 11.63 0.69
CA HIS A 25 0.32 12.06 -0.57
C HIS A 25 -1.16 11.68 -0.66
N ASP A 26 -1.55 10.50 -0.17
CA ASP A 26 -2.96 10.07 -0.15
C ASP A 26 -3.80 10.95 0.80
N SER A 27 -3.23 11.38 1.94
CA SER A 27 -3.88 12.30 2.87
C SER A 27 -3.99 13.72 2.31
N GLU A 28 -2.93 14.24 1.68
CA GLU A 28 -2.98 15.53 0.98
C GLU A 28 -4.05 15.53 -0.13
N LEU A 29 -4.11 14.44 -0.90
CA LEU A 29 -5.12 14.26 -1.94
C LEU A 29 -6.53 14.24 -1.35
N ALA A 30 -6.75 13.54 -0.22
CA ALA A 30 -8.05 13.46 0.44
C ALA A 30 -8.50 14.81 1.05
N LEU A 31 -7.55 15.57 1.62
CA LEU A 31 -7.80 16.87 2.25
C LEU A 31 -7.98 18.00 1.22
N ALA A 32 -7.07 18.08 0.24
CA ALA A 32 -6.91 19.26 -0.62
C ALA A 32 -7.05 18.97 -2.13
N GLY A 33 -7.20 17.70 -2.52
CA GLY A 33 -7.44 17.31 -3.91
C GLY A 33 -6.19 17.33 -4.81
N LYS A 34 -5.02 17.62 -4.24
CA LYS A 34 -3.71 17.67 -4.90
C LYS A 34 -2.57 17.36 -3.93
N THR A 35 -1.44 16.89 -4.44
CA THR A 35 -0.21 16.67 -3.66
C THR A 35 0.65 17.94 -3.61
N SER A 36 1.46 18.10 -2.56
CA SER A 36 2.37 19.24 -2.38
C SER A 36 3.79 18.92 -2.89
N GLU A 37 3.95 18.61 -4.17
CA GLU A 37 5.23 18.10 -4.71
C GLU A 37 6.31 19.16 -5.04
N ASP A 38 6.09 20.45 -4.76
CA ASP A 38 7.15 21.46 -4.95
C ASP A 38 8.06 21.57 -3.70
N VAL A 39 8.90 20.55 -3.51
CA VAL A 39 9.86 20.47 -2.40
C VAL A 39 11.05 21.45 -2.58
N GLY A 40 11.34 21.85 -3.83
CA GLY A 40 12.51 22.68 -4.16
C GLY A 40 12.36 24.14 -3.74
N ALA A 41 11.16 24.71 -3.84
CA ALA A 41 10.90 26.12 -3.55
C ALA A 41 10.72 26.43 -2.05
N VAL A 42 10.52 25.42 -1.19
CA VAL A 42 9.98 25.61 0.18
C VAL A 42 10.98 25.30 1.30
N LEU A 43 12.16 24.74 0.97
CA LEU A 43 13.22 24.48 1.95
C LEU A 43 13.78 25.75 2.61
N GLY A 44 13.67 26.92 1.97
CA GLY A 44 14.24 28.18 2.47
C GLY A 44 13.45 28.83 3.61
N ASP A 45 12.12 28.66 3.65
CA ASP A 45 11.26 29.52 4.47
C ASP A 45 10.57 28.82 5.65
N GLY A 46 10.66 27.49 5.76
CA GLY A 46 10.13 26.74 6.92
C GLY A 46 8.62 26.85 7.12
N ARG A 47 7.86 27.34 6.12
CA ARG A 47 6.41 27.54 6.18
C ARG A 47 5.68 26.47 5.36
N PHE A 48 5.46 25.31 5.97
CA PHE A 48 4.60 24.27 5.41
C PHE A 48 3.18 24.37 5.99
N GLY A 49 2.27 25.11 5.35
CA GLY A 49 0.86 25.19 5.76
C GLY A 49 0.10 23.86 5.58
N ALA A 50 0.18 23.26 4.38
CA ALA A 50 -0.46 21.99 4.06
C ALA A 50 0.20 20.78 4.74
N ALA A 51 1.53 20.80 4.91
CA ALA A 51 2.22 19.71 5.63
C ALA A 51 1.95 19.76 7.14
N ARG A 52 1.56 20.92 7.69
CA ARG A 52 1.13 21.01 9.09
C ARG A 52 -0.22 20.33 9.29
N GLU A 53 -1.25 20.72 8.52
CA GLU A 53 -2.58 20.09 8.65
C GLU A 53 -2.55 18.60 8.35
N THR A 54 -1.84 18.19 7.28
CA THR A 54 -1.63 16.79 6.94
C THR A 54 -0.86 16.06 8.04
N GLY A 55 0.21 16.67 8.57
CA GLY A 55 1.00 16.10 9.66
C GLY A 55 0.20 15.93 10.96
N GLU A 56 -0.63 16.91 11.31
CA GLU A 56 -1.54 16.86 12.46
C GLU A 56 -2.61 15.76 12.26
N PHE A 57 -3.24 15.69 11.08
CA PHE A 57 -4.22 14.66 10.75
C PHE A 57 -3.61 13.25 10.83
N VAL A 58 -2.48 13.03 10.14
CA VAL A 58 -1.84 11.72 10.06
C VAL A 58 -1.39 11.24 11.43
N ASN A 59 -0.69 12.08 12.20
CA ASN A 59 -0.20 11.67 13.52
C ASN A 59 -1.34 11.45 14.52
N ARG A 60 -2.42 12.25 14.45
CA ARG A 60 -3.62 12.02 15.26
C ARG A 60 -4.25 10.66 14.96
N ALA A 61 -4.42 10.32 13.68
CA ALA A 61 -4.96 9.03 13.27
C ALA A 61 -4.06 7.86 13.72
N ILE A 62 -2.73 8.01 13.63
CA ILE A 62 -1.77 7.01 14.12
C ILE A 62 -1.91 6.80 15.63
N GLN A 63 -1.97 7.87 16.43
CA GLN A 63 -2.15 7.76 17.89
C GLN A 63 -3.50 7.09 18.25
N GLN A 64 -4.58 7.43 17.54
CA GLN A 64 -5.88 6.79 17.71
C GLN A 64 -5.84 5.31 17.29
N GLY A 65 -5.13 4.99 16.21
CA GLY A 65 -4.90 3.60 15.77
C GLY A 65 -4.16 2.78 16.83
N ALA A 66 -3.13 3.37 17.44
CA ALA A 66 -2.38 2.74 18.53
C ALA A 66 -3.26 2.47 19.75
N ALA A 67 -4.09 3.43 20.16
CA ALA A 67 -5.03 3.26 21.26
C ALA A 67 -6.07 2.14 21.01
N ARG A 68 -6.36 1.85 19.74
CA ARG A 68 -7.32 0.82 19.30
C ARG A 68 -6.66 -0.51 18.90
N GLY A 69 -5.33 -0.58 18.87
CA GLY A 69 -4.60 -1.77 18.43
C GLY A 69 -4.76 -2.10 16.94
N ILE A 70 -4.99 -1.10 16.09
CA ILE A 70 -5.12 -1.28 14.63
C ILE A 70 -3.93 -0.66 13.89
N GLY A 71 -3.71 -1.10 12.65
CA GLY A 71 -2.63 -0.58 11.81
C GLY A 71 -2.91 0.82 11.25
N ILE A 72 -1.85 1.48 10.77
CA ILE A 72 -1.90 2.85 10.24
C ILE A 72 -2.87 2.93 9.07
N GLY A 73 -2.82 1.95 8.15
CA GLY A 73 -3.64 1.98 6.95
C GLY A 73 -5.14 1.96 7.26
N GLN A 74 -5.56 1.12 8.22
CA GLN A 74 -6.93 1.10 8.70
C GLN A 74 -7.28 2.39 9.46
N ALA A 75 -6.42 2.83 10.37
CA ALA A 75 -6.69 4.00 11.21
C ALA A 75 -6.90 5.27 10.36
N LEU A 76 -6.04 5.49 9.36
CA LEU A 76 -6.18 6.62 8.43
C LEU A 76 -7.42 6.48 7.55
N GLY A 77 -7.66 5.31 6.95
CA GLY A 77 -8.82 5.12 6.09
C GLY A 77 -10.13 5.37 6.83
N GLU A 78 -10.23 4.91 8.08
CA GLU A 78 -11.42 5.14 8.91
C GLU A 78 -11.54 6.60 9.33
N ALA A 79 -10.44 7.28 9.66
CA ALA A 79 -10.47 8.71 9.96
C ALA A 79 -10.91 9.54 8.75
N MET A 80 -10.42 9.21 7.54
CA MET A 80 -10.81 9.90 6.30
C MET A 80 -12.31 9.74 5.99
N GLU A 81 -12.86 8.55 6.23
CA GLU A 81 -14.29 8.28 6.05
C GLU A 81 -15.14 8.94 7.16
N ALA A 82 -14.68 8.93 8.41
CA ALA A 82 -15.40 9.50 9.55
C ALA A 82 -15.43 11.04 9.53
N GLU A 83 -14.33 11.69 9.14
CA GLU A 83 -14.23 13.16 9.02
C GLU A 83 -14.82 13.69 7.69
N GLU A 84 -15.35 12.80 6.85
CA GLU A 84 -15.97 13.12 5.56
C GLU A 84 -15.10 14.00 4.64
N LEU A 85 -13.81 13.66 4.52
CA LEU A 85 -12.88 14.53 3.80
C LEU A 85 -13.34 14.79 2.36
N PRO A 86 -13.17 16.03 1.82
CA PRO A 86 -13.79 16.45 0.56
C PRO A 86 -13.45 15.59 -0.65
N HIS A 87 -12.28 14.95 -0.64
CA HIS A 87 -11.77 14.14 -1.73
C HIS A 87 -11.46 12.69 -1.30
N ARG A 88 -12.13 12.20 -0.25
CA ARG A 88 -11.99 10.81 0.23
C ARG A 88 -12.30 9.75 -0.84
N ASP A 89 -13.03 10.11 -1.91
CA ASP A 89 -13.29 9.25 -3.06
C ASP A 89 -12.03 8.93 -3.89
N LYS A 90 -10.99 9.76 -3.79
CA LYS A 90 -9.73 9.61 -4.54
C LYS A 90 -8.65 8.85 -3.76
N SER A 91 -8.84 8.70 -2.45
CA SER A 91 -7.91 8.07 -1.51
C SER A 91 -7.96 6.54 -1.60
N LEU A 92 -6.78 5.91 -1.60
CA LEU A 92 -6.66 4.46 -1.49
C LEU A 92 -6.97 3.95 -0.09
N LEU A 93 -6.64 4.73 0.94
CA LEU A 93 -6.92 4.39 2.34
C LEU A 93 -8.44 4.37 2.61
N ALA A 94 -9.15 5.43 2.19
CA ALA A 94 -10.61 5.51 2.30
C ALA A 94 -11.30 4.44 1.43
N ALA A 95 -10.83 4.23 0.19
CA ALA A 95 -11.35 3.16 -0.67
C ALA A 95 -11.14 1.75 -0.05
N GLY A 96 -10.04 1.55 0.67
CA GLY A 96 -9.78 0.32 1.43
C GLY A 96 -10.88 0.03 2.44
N VAL A 97 -11.25 1.03 3.23
CA VAL A 97 -12.37 0.91 4.18
C VAL A 97 -13.69 0.67 3.45
N ARG A 98 -13.98 1.47 2.42
CA ARG A 98 -15.25 1.41 1.68
C ARG A 98 -15.51 0.05 1.02
N TYR A 99 -14.47 -0.59 0.50
CA TYR A 99 -14.61 -1.88 -0.20
C TYR A 99 -14.18 -3.09 0.64
N GLY A 100 -13.83 -2.89 1.92
CA GLY A 100 -13.37 -3.95 2.80
C GLY A 100 -12.02 -4.54 2.41
N VAL A 101 -11.19 -3.78 1.70
CA VAL A 101 -9.85 -4.20 1.25
C VAL A 101 -8.81 -3.74 2.27
N PRO A 102 -8.04 -4.65 2.91
CA PRO A 102 -7.00 -4.28 3.85
C PRO A 102 -5.91 -3.44 3.17
N VAL A 103 -5.60 -2.30 3.77
CA VAL A 103 -4.47 -1.44 3.40
C VAL A 103 -3.49 -1.41 4.56
N THR A 104 -2.21 -1.71 4.30
CA THR A 104 -1.14 -1.73 5.30
C THR A 104 -0.05 -0.73 4.96
N VAL A 105 0.55 -0.12 5.98
CA VAL A 105 1.57 0.91 5.84
C VAL A 105 2.84 0.51 6.58
N HIS A 106 3.92 0.38 5.83
CA HIS A 106 5.23 -0.02 6.34
C HIS A 106 6.14 1.19 6.40
N VAL A 107 6.38 1.67 7.62
CA VAL A 107 7.08 2.93 7.84
C VAL A 107 8.59 2.71 7.84
N ALA A 108 9.31 3.56 7.09
CA ALA A 108 10.73 3.75 7.27
C ALA A 108 10.92 4.97 8.19
N MET A 109 11.20 4.72 9.47
CA MET A 109 11.29 5.78 10.48
C MET A 109 12.28 6.87 10.05
N GLY A 110 11.83 8.13 10.07
CA GLY A 110 12.62 9.29 9.64
C GLY A 110 12.66 9.55 8.14
N ALA A 111 12.05 8.72 7.29
CA ALA A 111 12.01 8.94 5.84
C ALA A 111 10.92 9.94 5.41
N ASP A 112 9.81 10.00 6.15
CA ASP A 112 8.63 10.78 5.78
C ASP A 112 8.46 12.05 6.64
N ILE A 113 7.91 13.10 6.05
CA ILE A 113 7.76 14.43 6.70
C ILE A 113 6.93 14.39 7.98
N VAL A 114 6.00 13.44 8.09
CA VAL A 114 5.14 13.28 9.27
C VAL A 114 5.92 12.87 10.52
N HIS A 115 7.13 12.33 10.38
CA HIS A 115 7.99 11.93 11.50
C HIS A 115 8.71 13.10 12.17
N ILE A 116 8.89 14.22 11.47
CA ILE A 116 9.49 15.43 12.05
C ILE A 116 8.44 16.42 12.55
N HIS A 117 7.16 16.05 12.48
CA HIS A 117 6.06 16.85 12.99
C HIS A 117 6.03 16.81 14.53
N PRO A 118 5.76 17.92 15.25
CA PRO A 118 5.74 17.94 16.72
C PRO A 118 4.74 16.97 17.37
N ALA A 119 3.69 16.57 16.64
CA ALA A 119 2.70 15.59 17.09
C ALA A 119 3.13 14.13 16.87
N ALA A 120 4.32 13.87 16.31
CA ALA A 120 4.78 12.51 16.07
C ALA A 120 5.03 11.76 17.37
N ASP A 121 4.43 10.59 17.50
CA ASP A 121 4.64 9.65 18.60
C ASP A 121 5.30 8.38 18.04
N GLY A 122 6.60 8.22 18.35
CA GLY A 122 7.38 7.09 17.87
C GLY A 122 6.86 5.73 18.37
N ALA A 123 6.27 5.67 19.57
CA ALA A 123 5.68 4.44 20.08
C ALA A 123 4.41 4.09 19.29
N ALA A 124 3.54 5.08 19.06
CA ALA A 124 2.34 4.88 18.26
C ALA A 124 2.67 4.48 16.82
N ILE A 125 3.64 5.14 16.17
CA ILE A 125 4.08 4.81 14.81
C ILE A 125 4.62 3.37 14.75
N GLY A 126 5.51 3.00 15.67
CA GLY A 126 6.08 1.66 15.72
C GLY A 126 5.02 0.58 15.95
N GLN A 127 4.13 0.80 16.91
CA GLN A 127 3.04 -0.13 17.24
C GLN A 127 2.11 -0.36 16.06
N THR A 128 1.65 0.72 15.43
CA THR A 128 0.67 0.66 14.34
C THR A 128 1.30 0.14 13.04
N SER A 129 2.56 0.49 12.73
CA SER A 129 3.25 -0.08 11.56
C SER A 129 3.55 -1.57 11.74
N TYR A 130 3.82 -2.02 12.97
CA TYR A 130 3.95 -3.45 13.28
C TYR A 130 2.61 -4.19 13.17
N ALA A 131 1.51 -3.61 13.64
CA ALA A 131 0.17 -4.17 13.44
C ALA A 131 -0.17 -4.31 11.94
N ASP A 132 0.23 -3.35 11.11
CA ASP A 132 0.13 -3.43 9.66
C ASP A 132 1.01 -4.55 9.07
N PHE A 133 2.21 -4.79 9.61
CA PHE A 133 3.03 -5.94 9.24
C PHE A 133 2.36 -7.28 9.57
N GLU A 134 1.76 -7.42 10.75
CA GLU A 134 1.01 -8.63 11.11
C GLU A 134 -0.19 -8.87 10.18
N ARG A 135 -0.92 -7.79 9.84
CA ARG A 135 -2.03 -7.87 8.88
C ARG A 135 -1.56 -8.24 7.48
N PHE A 136 -0.42 -7.70 7.05
CA PHE A 136 0.18 -8.05 5.78
C PHE A 136 0.64 -9.51 5.75
N CYS A 137 1.21 -10.03 6.85
CA CYS A 137 1.51 -11.46 7.00
C CYS A 137 0.25 -12.32 6.80
N ARG A 138 -0.91 -11.92 7.35
CA ARG A 138 -2.17 -12.66 7.12
C ARG A 138 -2.55 -12.69 5.64
N ALA A 139 -2.44 -11.57 4.93
CA ALA A 139 -2.69 -11.53 3.49
C ALA A 139 -1.70 -12.41 2.70
N VAL A 140 -0.43 -12.43 3.09
CA VAL A 140 0.60 -13.29 2.45
C VAL A 140 0.37 -14.78 2.76
N ALA A 141 -0.22 -15.12 3.90
CA ALA A 141 -0.57 -16.50 4.24
C ALA A 141 -1.62 -17.10 3.28
N GLU A 142 -2.45 -16.25 2.66
CA GLU A 142 -3.48 -16.62 1.68
C GLU A 142 -2.99 -16.51 0.21
N LEU A 143 -1.70 -16.25 0.00
CA LEU A 143 -1.16 -15.94 -1.34
C LEU A 143 -1.01 -17.18 -2.24
N GLU A 144 -1.16 -18.41 -1.75
CA GLU A 144 -1.09 -19.61 -2.61
C GLU A 144 -2.14 -19.56 -3.72
N GLY A 145 -1.70 -19.72 -4.97
CA GLY A 145 -2.52 -19.52 -6.17
C GLY A 145 -2.79 -18.06 -6.53
N GLY A 146 -2.38 -17.11 -5.68
CA GLY A 146 -2.59 -15.68 -5.83
C GLY A 146 -1.49 -14.94 -6.60
N VAL A 147 -1.57 -13.61 -6.55
CA VAL A 147 -0.66 -12.69 -7.25
C VAL A 147 -0.17 -11.60 -6.30
N TYR A 148 1.14 -11.36 -6.27
CA TYR A 148 1.76 -10.22 -5.60
C TYR A 148 2.41 -9.28 -6.62
N CYS A 149 2.00 -8.01 -6.61
CA CYS A 149 2.54 -6.98 -7.48
C CYS A 149 3.37 -5.98 -6.66
N ASN A 150 4.67 -5.85 -6.98
CA ASN A 150 5.52 -4.78 -6.46
C ASN A 150 5.56 -3.64 -7.48
N VAL A 151 5.12 -2.44 -7.08
CA VAL A 151 5.01 -1.29 -7.96
C VAL A 151 5.86 -0.15 -7.41
N GLY A 152 6.96 0.17 -8.09
CA GLY A 152 7.81 1.33 -7.77
C GLY A 152 8.60 1.29 -6.46
N SER A 153 8.47 0.24 -5.65
CA SER A 153 9.26 0.11 -4.42
C SER A 153 10.56 -0.65 -4.69
N ALA A 154 11.69 0.06 -4.64
CA ALA A 154 13.02 -0.52 -4.88
C ALA A 154 13.59 -1.27 -3.67
N VAL A 155 13.15 -0.96 -2.45
CA VAL A 155 13.74 -1.49 -1.21
C VAL A 155 12.69 -1.92 -0.20
N LEU A 156 11.86 -0.99 0.30
CA LEU A 156 11.06 -1.22 1.50
C LEU A 156 10.05 -2.38 1.34
N LEU A 157 9.16 -2.31 0.35
CA LEU A 157 8.14 -3.35 0.15
C LEU A 157 8.73 -4.69 -0.31
N PRO A 158 9.77 -4.77 -1.17
CA PRO A 158 10.47 -6.02 -1.43
C PRO A 158 11.01 -6.70 -0.17
N GLU A 159 11.57 -5.93 0.78
CA GLU A 159 12.06 -6.48 2.05
C GLU A 159 10.91 -6.87 2.98
N VAL A 160 9.86 -6.06 3.10
CA VAL A 160 8.68 -6.39 3.91
C VAL A 160 8.02 -7.69 3.39
N PHE A 161 7.82 -7.80 2.08
CA PHE A 161 7.25 -8.99 1.44
C PHE A 161 8.06 -10.25 1.72
N LEU A 162 9.38 -10.18 1.55
CA LEU A 162 10.23 -11.33 1.81
C LEU A 162 10.13 -11.79 3.28
N LYS A 163 10.02 -10.85 4.22
CA LYS A 163 9.96 -11.13 5.67
C LYS A 163 8.61 -11.69 6.05
N ALA A 164 7.53 -11.15 5.51
CA ALA A 164 6.19 -11.70 5.67
C ALA A 164 6.11 -13.13 5.12
N LEU A 165 6.63 -13.37 3.91
CA LEU A 165 6.66 -14.70 3.30
C LEU A 165 7.46 -15.72 4.13
N THR A 166 8.63 -15.31 4.63
CA THR A 166 9.41 -16.16 5.55
C THR A 166 8.64 -16.46 6.84
N ALA A 167 8.01 -15.45 7.44
CA ALA A 167 7.24 -15.62 8.67
C ALA A 167 6.08 -16.60 8.48
N VAL A 168 5.25 -16.44 7.44
CA VAL A 168 4.10 -17.33 7.22
C VAL A 168 4.52 -18.77 6.89
N ARG A 169 5.61 -18.96 6.13
CA ARG A 169 6.15 -20.30 5.85
C ARG A 169 6.66 -20.97 7.13
N ASN A 170 7.35 -20.22 7.99
CA ASN A 170 7.82 -20.72 9.29
C ASN A 170 6.67 -21.08 10.24
N LEU A 171 5.53 -20.40 10.12
CA LEU A 171 4.30 -20.73 10.85
C LEU A 171 3.51 -21.91 10.26
N GLY A 172 3.99 -22.53 9.17
CA GLY A 172 3.40 -23.73 8.58
C GLY A 172 2.41 -23.48 7.44
N TYR A 173 2.19 -22.23 7.02
CA TYR A 173 1.31 -21.95 5.88
C TYR A 173 1.97 -22.39 4.57
N THR A 174 1.18 -23.01 3.69
CA THR A 174 1.66 -23.43 2.37
C THR A 174 1.54 -22.28 1.40
N VAL A 175 2.66 -21.60 1.14
CA VAL A 175 2.75 -20.47 0.19
C VAL A 175 3.96 -20.69 -0.72
N ARG A 176 3.81 -21.49 -1.78
CA ARG A 176 4.89 -21.92 -2.70
C ARG A 176 4.59 -21.62 -4.16
N ARG A 177 3.33 -21.68 -4.58
CA ARG A 177 2.92 -21.45 -5.98
C ARG A 177 2.05 -20.22 -6.07
N PHE A 178 2.67 -19.10 -6.41
CA PHE A 178 2.01 -17.83 -6.65
C PHE A 178 2.74 -17.08 -7.76
N THR A 179 2.06 -16.09 -8.32
CA THR A 179 2.66 -15.22 -9.34
C THR A 179 3.16 -13.94 -8.69
N THR A 180 4.36 -13.48 -9.08
CA THR A 180 4.84 -12.15 -8.73
C THR A 180 5.07 -11.32 -9.98
N ALA A 181 4.81 -10.02 -9.87
CA ALA A 181 5.12 -9.05 -10.92
C ALA A 181 5.78 -7.82 -10.32
N ASN A 182 6.93 -7.42 -10.85
CA ASN A 182 7.59 -6.17 -10.49
C ASN A 182 7.43 -5.14 -11.61
N PHE A 183 6.97 -3.94 -11.27
CA PHE A 183 6.81 -2.80 -12.18
C PHE A 183 7.72 -1.67 -11.74
N ASP A 184 8.64 -1.26 -12.60
CA ASP A 184 9.58 -0.18 -12.31
C ASP A 184 10.06 0.51 -13.60
N PHE A 185 10.54 1.74 -13.50
CA PHE A 185 11.15 2.45 -14.64
C PHE A 185 12.52 1.85 -14.95
N ILE A 186 13.20 1.32 -13.93
CA ILE A 186 14.53 0.73 -14.06
C ILE A 186 14.61 -0.62 -13.35
N ARG A 187 15.57 -1.43 -13.80
CA ARG A 187 15.74 -2.79 -13.30
C ARG A 187 16.64 -2.80 -12.06
N HIS A 188 16.03 -2.85 -10.87
CA HIS A 188 16.74 -2.89 -9.59
C HIS A 188 17.08 -4.31 -9.11
N TYR A 189 18.23 -4.49 -8.46
CA TYR A 189 18.67 -5.77 -7.91
C TYR A 189 17.71 -6.36 -6.86
N ARG A 190 17.28 -5.55 -5.87
CA ARG A 190 16.44 -6.04 -4.76
C ARG A 190 15.08 -6.53 -5.22
N PRO A 191 14.27 -5.79 -6.01
CA PRO A 191 12.98 -6.29 -6.47
C PRO A 191 13.12 -7.52 -7.37
N LEU A 192 14.12 -7.58 -8.26
CA LEU A 192 14.37 -8.82 -9.01
C LEU A 192 14.63 -10.01 -8.08
N THR A 193 15.50 -9.83 -7.11
CA THR A 193 15.93 -10.93 -6.26
C THR A 193 14.84 -11.34 -5.27
N ASN A 194 14.24 -10.36 -4.59
CA ASN A 194 13.35 -10.56 -3.44
C ASN A 194 11.85 -10.55 -3.80
N VAL A 195 11.49 -10.22 -5.04
CA VAL A 195 10.10 -10.34 -5.55
C VAL A 195 10.03 -11.35 -6.69
N VAL A 196 10.91 -11.24 -7.69
CA VAL A 196 10.80 -11.99 -8.95
C VAL A 196 11.44 -13.37 -8.89
N HIS A 197 12.56 -13.56 -8.19
CA HIS A 197 13.33 -14.80 -8.26
C HIS A 197 13.15 -15.70 -7.02
N ARG A 198 13.58 -15.24 -5.84
CA ARG A 198 13.59 -16.08 -4.62
C ARG A 198 12.19 -16.53 -4.18
N PRO A 199 11.17 -15.66 -4.13
CA PRO A 199 9.86 -16.06 -3.62
C PRO A 199 9.19 -17.17 -4.42
N THR A 200 9.42 -17.17 -5.74
CA THR A 200 8.77 -18.06 -6.70
C THR A 200 9.62 -19.27 -7.10
N ALA A 201 10.84 -19.41 -6.57
CA ALA A 201 11.78 -20.47 -6.96
C ALA A 201 11.26 -21.90 -6.76
N GLU A 202 10.34 -22.10 -5.81
CA GLU A 202 9.79 -23.43 -5.45
C GLU A 202 8.51 -23.81 -6.22
N GLY A 203 8.08 -23.02 -7.22
CA GLY A 203 6.94 -23.37 -8.06
C GLY A 203 6.04 -22.22 -8.53
N GLY A 204 6.40 -20.98 -8.20
CA GLY A 204 5.70 -19.79 -8.68
C GLY A 204 6.21 -19.30 -10.05
N ARG A 205 5.70 -18.14 -10.48
CA ARG A 205 6.18 -17.44 -11.68
C ARG A 205 6.45 -15.98 -11.35
N GLY A 206 7.67 -15.52 -11.59
CA GLY A 206 8.04 -14.12 -11.41
C GLY A 206 8.18 -13.39 -12.75
N PHE A 207 7.63 -12.18 -12.82
CA PHE A 207 7.72 -11.29 -13.97
C PHE A 207 8.32 -9.94 -13.58
N HIS A 208 9.05 -9.33 -14.52
CA HIS A 208 9.54 -7.96 -14.39
C HIS A 208 9.12 -7.16 -15.62
N PHE A 209 8.49 -6.02 -15.41
CA PHE A 209 8.05 -5.08 -16.42
C PHE A 209 8.79 -3.76 -16.21
N THR A 210 9.45 -3.29 -17.26
CA THR A 210 10.18 -2.02 -17.26
C THR A 210 9.40 -0.99 -18.07
N GLY A 211 9.07 0.15 -17.45
CA GLY A 211 8.35 1.24 -18.10
C GLY A 211 7.55 2.11 -17.13
N HIS A 212 6.99 3.20 -17.65
CA HIS A 212 6.20 4.16 -16.87
C HIS A 212 4.95 3.52 -16.25
N HIS A 213 4.71 3.75 -14.97
CA HIS A 213 3.62 3.14 -14.20
C HIS A 213 2.27 3.64 -14.69
N GLU A 214 2.23 4.89 -15.11
CA GLU A 214 1.08 5.59 -15.68
C GLU A 214 0.60 4.93 -16.99
N LEU A 215 1.48 4.18 -17.67
CA LEU A 215 1.14 3.40 -18.85
C LEU A 215 0.93 1.92 -18.52
N LEU A 216 1.85 1.32 -17.77
CA LEU A 216 1.85 -0.12 -17.50
C LEU A 216 0.66 -0.54 -16.62
N LEU A 217 0.35 0.20 -15.56
CA LEU A 217 -0.71 -0.21 -14.62
C LEU A 217 -2.09 -0.19 -15.27
N PRO A 218 -2.52 0.87 -16.00
CA PRO A 218 -3.81 0.86 -16.69
C PRO A 218 -3.91 -0.26 -17.74
N LEU A 219 -2.84 -0.50 -18.50
CA LEU A 219 -2.82 -1.54 -19.53
C LEU A 219 -2.95 -2.95 -18.93
N VAL A 220 -2.22 -3.24 -17.86
CA VAL A 220 -2.32 -4.53 -17.17
C VAL A 220 -3.70 -4.68 -16.51
N ALA A 221 -4.21 -3.63 -15.87
CA ALA A 221 -5.54 -3.64 -15.26
C ALA A 221 -6.63 -3.96 -16.30
N LEU A 222 -6.58 -3.31 -17.47
CA LEU A 222 -7.51 -3.57 -18.57
C LEU A 222 -7.40 -5.02 -19.07
N ALA A 223 -6.18 -5.49 -19.35
CA ALA A 223 -5.95 -6.84 -19.84
C ALA A 223 -6.43 -7.91 -18.84
N VAL A 224 -6.23 -7.69 -17.53
CA VAL A 224 -6.73 -8.58 -16.48
C VAL A 224 -8.26 -8.57 -16.46
N LYS A 225 -8.88 -7.39 -16.48
CA LYS A 225 -10.36 -7.26 -16.50
C LYS A 225 -10.98 -7.97 -17.70
N GLU A 226 -10.42 -7.77 -18.90
CA GLU A 226 -10.90 -8.44 -20.13
C GLU A 226 -10.80 -9.96 -20.02
N ARG A 227 -9.68 -10.48 -19.50
CA ARG A 227 -9.48 -11.92 -19.33
C ARG A 227 -10.41 -12.52 -18.28
N LEU A 228 -10.62 -11.83 -17.16
CA LEU A 228 -11.56 -12.26 -16.11
C LEU A 228 -13.01 -12.25 -16.62
N HIS A 229 -13.40 -11.20 -17.34
CA HIS A 229 -14.72 -11.11 -17.95
C HIS A 229 -14.96 -12.24 -18.97
N ALA A 230 -13.98 -12.51 -19.85
CA ALA A 230 -14.05 -13.63 -20.79
C ALA A 230 -14.10 -15.01 -20.10
N ALA A 231 -13.53 -15.12 -18.89
CA ALA A 231 -13.58 -16.33 -18.06
C ALA A 231 -14.88 -16.44 -17.22
N GLY A 232 -15.82 -15.49 -17.35
CA GLY A 232 -17.07 -15.49 -16.59
C GLY A 232 -16.89 -15.20 -15.10
N TRP A 233 -15.78 -14.54 -14.73
CA TRP A 233 -15.49 -14.21 -13.34
C TRP A 233 -16.57 -13.29 -12.75
N ARG A 234 -16.98 -13.59 -11.52
CA ARG A 234 -17.82 -12.74 -10.67
C ARG A 234 -17.16 -12.57 -9.33
N ARG A 235 -17.44 -11.46 -8.65
CA ARG A 235 -16.92 -11.23 -7.30
C ARG A 235 -17.44 -12.32 -6.36
N GLN A 236 -16.58 -12.82 -5.47
CA GLN A 236 -17.04 -13.69 -4.38
C GLN A 236 -18.02 -12.89 -3.50
N GLY A 237 -19.29 -13.28 -3.50
CA GLY A 237 -20.39 -12.59 -2.80
C GLY A 237 -21.54 -12.11 -3.69
N ASP A 238 -21.41 -12.15 -5.02
CA ASP A 238 -22.47 -11.75 -5.97
C ASP A 238 -23.44 -12.91 -6.33
N GLY A 239 -23.74 -13.79 -5.37
CA GLY A 239 -24.59 -14.98 -5.54
C GLY A 239 -25.59 -15.16 -4.41
#